data_AF-A0A8S3BIC9-F1
#
_entry.id   AF-A0A8S3BIC9-F1
#
_cell.length_a   1.000
_cell.length_b   1.000
_cell.length_c   1.000
_cell.angle_alpha   90.00
_cell.angle_beta   90.00
_cell.angle_gamma   90.00
#
_symmetry.space_group_name_H-M   'P 1'
#
loop_
_entity.id
_entity.type
_entity.pdbx_description
1 polymer ?
#
loop_
_entity_poly.entity_id
_entity_poly.type
_entity_poly.pdbx_seq_one_letter_code
_entity_poly.pdbx_strand_id
1 'polypeptide(L)' 'MLNIHLRSTGEQFQIQSIHFDTKVRELKTILEIICGIPAHLQLLSYLDEGNLLDSQKLKYYDPVPNCTFEL' A
#
# COMPACT_ATOMS: atom_id res chain seq x y z
N MET A 1 -11.50 1.83 3.92
CA MET A 1 -10.92 2.45 2.71
C MET A 1 -9.44 2.66 2.96
N LEU A 2 -8.60 2.38 1.96
CA LEU A 2 -7.15 2.57 2.04
C LEU A 2 -6.75 3.68 1.07
N ASN A 3 -6.00 4.67 1.56
CA ASN A 3 -5.47 5.72 0.69
C ASN A 3 -4.02 5.38 0.32
N ILE A 4 -3.65 5.63 -0.92
CA ILE A 4 -2.29 5.45 -1.42
C ILE A 4 -1.84 6.79 -2.00
N HIS A 5 -0.70 7.28 -1.54
CA HIS A 5 -0.08 8.48 -2.08
C HIS A 5 1.18 8.08 -2.85
N LEU A 6 1.20 8.38 -4.14
CA LEU A 6 2.34 8.11 -5.02
C LEU A 6 3.30 9.31 -4.98
N ARG A 7 4.43 9.15 -4.28
CA ARG A 7 5.35 10.27 -3.97
C ARG A 7 6.01 10.88 -5.21
N SER A 8 6.20 10.09 -6.26
CA SER A 8 6.88 10.55 -7.48
C SER A 8 6.05 11.54 -8.29
N THR A 9 4.71 11.44 -8.23
CA THR A 9 3.79 12.28 -9.01
C THR A 9 2.88 13.15 -8.13
N GLY A 10 2.72 12.82 -6.85
CA GLY A 10 1.77 13.44 -5.93
C GLY A 10 0.34 12.94 -6.09
N GLU A 11 0.10 11.93 -6.93
CA GLU A 11 -1.23 11.36 -7.13
C GLU A 11 -1.72 10.59 -5.91
N GLN A 12 -3.04 10.61 -5.70
CA GLN A 12 -3.70 9.90 -4.61
C GLN A 12 -4.72 8.91 -5.16
N PHE A 13 -4.61 7.66 -4.74
CA PHE A 13 -5.52 6.59 -5.12
C PHE A 13 -6.29 6.10 -3.90
N GLN A 14 -7.58 5.90 -4.07
CA GLN A 14 -8.43 5.26 -3.06
C GLN A 14 -8.70 3.82 -3.47
N ILE A 15 -8.23 2.87 -2.65
CA ILE A 15 -8.51 1.46 -2.87
C ILE A 15 -9.67 1.04 -1.97
N GLN A 16 -10.77 0.67 -2.61
CA GLN A 16 -11.94 0.12 -1.94
C GLN A 16 -11.74 -1.37 -1.63
N SER A 17 -12.43 -1.86 -0.60
CA SER A 17 -12.49 -3.29 -0.26
C SER A 17 -11.17 -3.99 0.08
N ILE A 18 -10.11 -3.25 0.42
CA ILE A 18 -8.92 -3.83 1.07
C ILE A 18 -9.23 -4.13 2.53
N HIS A 19 -9.02 -5.38 2.92
CA HIS A 19 -9.14 -5.82 4.31
C HIS A 19 -7.75 -5.82 4.95
N PHE A 20 -7.61 -5.47 6.23
CA PHE A 20 -6.29 -5.45 6.87
C PHE A 20 -5.65 -6.84 7.02
N ASP A 21 -6.41 -7.91 6.78
CA ASP A 21 -5.87 -9.27 6.70
C ASP A 21 -5.19 -9.59 5.35
N THR A 22 -5.27 -8.70 4.35
CA THR A 22 -4.60 -8.78 3.05
C THR A 22 -3.07 -8.73 3.23
N LYS A 23 -2.34 -9.53 2.44
CA LYS A 23 -0.86 -9.47 2.44
C LYS A 23 -0.37 -8.25 1.65
N VAL A 24 0.76 -7.68 2.06
CA VAL A 24 1.40 -6.56 1.36
C VAL A 24 1.63 -6.87 -0.12
N ARG A 25 2.08 -8.10 -0.45
CA ARG A 25 2.25 -8.52 -1.85
C ARG A 25 0.97 -8.43 -2.69
N GLU A 26 -0.19 -8.71 -2.10
CA GLU A 26 -1.49 -8.70 -2.79
C GLU A 26 -1.92 -7.26 -3.05
N LEU A 27 -1.68 -6.36 -2.08
CA LEU A 27 -1.85 -4.92 -2.27
C LEU A 27 -0.94 -4.41 -3.40
N LYS A 28 0.32 -4.84 -3.45
CA LYS A 28 1.26 -4.44 -4.53
C LYS A 28 0.80 -4.90 -5.91
N THR A 29 0.27 -6.13 -6.03
CA THR A 29 -0.31 -6.60 -7.31
C THR A 29 -1.48 -5.72 -7.76
N ILE A 30 -2.34 -5.29 -6.84
CA ILE A 30 -3.45 -4.37 -7.17
C ILE A 30 -2.90 -3.01 -7.61
N LEU A 31 -1.90 -2.51 -6.91
CA LEU A 31 -1.25 -1.23 -7.23
C LEU A 31 -0.50 -1.25 -8.55
N GLU A 32 0.03 -2.40 -8.98
CA GLU A 32 0.67 -2.54 -10.28
C GLU A 32 -0.32 -2.24 -11.42
N ILE A 33 -1.57 -2.66 -11.25
CA ILE A 33 -2.64 -2.39 -12.22
C ILE A 33 -3.06 -0.91 -12.19
N ILE A 34 -3.13 -0.32 -10.99
CA ILE A 34 -3.63 1.06 -10.79
C ILE A 34 -2.58 2.09 -11.20
N CYS A 35 -1.34 1.91 -10.77
CA CYS A 35 -0.25 2.87 -10.92
C CYS A 35 0.67 2.55 -12.10
N GLY A 36 0.59 1.35 -12.69
CA GLY A 36 1.49 0.91 -13.75
C GLY A 36 2.93 0.61 -13.29
N ILE A 37 3.16 0.51 -11.97
CA ILE A 37 4.49 0.27 -11.39
C ILE A 37 4.60 -1.22 -11.03
N PRO A 38 5.56 -1.98 -11.59
CA PRO A 38 5.75 -3.39 -11.25
C PRO A 38 5.92 -3.61 -9.73
N ALA A 39 5.24 -4.61 -9.16
CA ALA A 39 5.17 -4.88 -7.73
C ALA A 39 6.54 -5.01 -7.06
N HIS A 40 7.52 -5.59 -7.76
CA HIS A 40 8.89 -5.76 -7.27
C HIS A 40 9.69 -4.44 -7.22
N LEU A 41 9.20 -3.37 -7.85
CA LEU A 41 9.74 -2.01 -7.79
C LEU A 41 8.97 -1.11 -6.81
N GLN A 42 7.84 -1.58 -6.26
CA GLN A 42 7.02 -0.81 -5.33
C GLN A 42 7.60 -0.82 -3.92
N LEU A 43 7.88 0.38 -3.40
CA LEU A 43 8.40 0.63 -2.05
C LEU A 43 7.31 1.23 -1.16
N LEU A 44 6.35 0.40 -0.75
CA LEU A 44 5.27 0.80 0.16
C LEU A 44 5.80 1.07 1.56
N SER A 45 5.34 2.15 2.19
CA SER A 45 5.65 2.49 3.58
C SER A 45 4.45 3.07 4.33
N TYR A 46 4.49 3.02 5.66
CA TYR A 46 3.47 3.55 6.57
C TYR A 46 4.12 4.15 7.80
N LEU A 47 3.70 5.35 8.22
CA LEU A 47 4.19 6.05 9.43
C LEU A 47 5.72 6.01 9.61
N ASP A 48 6.47 6.15 8.51
CA ASP A 48 7.93 6.12 8.50
C ASP A 48 8.58 4.78 8.94
N GLU A 49 7.82 3.68 9.03
CA GLU A 49 8.33 2.34 9.39
C GLU A 49 9.19 1.66 8.31
N GLY A 50 9.63 2.42 7.31
CA GLY A 50 10.35 1.90 6.15
C GLY A 50 9.45 1.04 5.26
N ASN A 51 10.08 0.19 4.46
CA ASN A 51 9.36 -0.59 3.45
C ASN A 51 8.61 -1.77 4.07
N LEU A 52 7.32 -1.87 3.73
CA LEU A 52 6.49 -2.99 4.14
C LEU A 52 6.99 -4.30 3.50
N LEU A 53 6.92 -5.37 4.27
CA LEU A 53 7.37 -6.69 3.87
C LEU A 53 6.25 -7.44 3.15
N ASP A 54 6.52 -7.94 1.95
CA ASP A 54 5.58 -8.68 1.11
C ASP A 54 4.91 -9.88 1.80
N SER A 55 5.61 -10.51 2.74
CA SER A 55 5.14 -11.67 3.49
C SER A 55 4.16 -11.31 4.61
N GLN A 56 4.15 -10.05 5.08
CA GLN A 56 3.32 -9.59 6.18
C GLN A 56 1.91 -9.20 5.72
N LYS A 57 0.96 -9.29 6.66
CA LYS A 57 -0.39 -8.74 6.50
C LYS A 57 -0.39 -7.27 6.87
N LEU A 58 -1.27 -6.48 6.25
CA LEU A 58 -1.38 -5.05 6.54
C LEU A 58 -1.63 -4.78 8.04
N LYS A 59 -2.44 -5.61 8.71
CA LYS A 59 -2.74 -5.49 10.15
C LYS A 59 -1.52 -5.59 11.06
N TYR A 60 -0.39 -6.13 10.59
CA TYR A 60 0.84 -6.18 11.38
C TYR A 60 1.35 -4.78 11.73
N TYR A 61 1.11 -3.82 10.83
CA TYR A 61 1.51 -2.42 10.93
C TYR A 61 0.46 -1.55 11.64
N ASP A 62 -0.53 -2.17 12.30
CA ASP A 62 -1.65 -1.54 13.01
C ASP A 62 -2.30 -0.33 12.30
N PRO A 63 -2.64 -0.45 11.00
CA PRO A 63 -3.20 0.67 10.25
C PRO A 63 -4.61 1.01 10.76
N VAL A 64 -4.86 2.30 10.95
CA VAL A 64 -6.20 2.80 11.27
C VAL A 64 -7.07 2.94 10.01
N PRO A 65 -8.41 2.89 10.11
CA PRO A 65 -9.28 3.17 8.97
C PRO A 65 -8.97 4.52 8.31
N ASN A 66 -9.00 4.56 6.98
CA ASN A 66 -8.68 5.75 6.16
C ASN A 66 -7.22 6.24 6.30
N CYS A 67 -6.31 5.39 6.76
CA CYS A 67 -4.88 5.66 6.69
C CYS A 67 -4.40 5.82 5.25
N THR A 68 -3.25 6.48 5.12
CA THR A 68 -2.52 6.65 3.87
C THR A 68 -1.23 5.85 3.93
N PHE A 69 -1.00 5.02 2.92
CA PHE A 69 0.29 4.41 2.65
C PHE A 69 1.02 5.20 1.57
N GLU A 70 2.32 5.32 1.72
CA GLU A 70 3.19 6.01 0.78
C GLU A 70 3.78 4.99 -0.18
N LEU A 71 3.64 5.25 -1.49
CA LEU A 71 4.31 4.54 -2.57
C LEU A 71 5.41 5.45 -3.13
#